data_AF-A0A3R0XNT5-F1
#
_entry.id   AF-A0A3R0XNT5-F1
#
_cell.length_a   1.000
_cell.length_b   1.000
_cell.length_c   1.000
_cell.angle_alpha   90.00
_cell.angle_beta   90.00
_cell.angle_gamma   90.00
#
_symmetry.space_group_name_H-M   'P 1'
#
loop_
_entity.id
_entity.type
_entity.pdbx_description
1 polymer ?
#
loop_
_entity_poly.entity_id
_entity_poly.type
_entity_poly.pdbx_seq_one_letter_code
_entity_poly.pdbx_strand_id
1 'polypeptide(L)'
;MNKQALREAAEKATKGPWSLFSDIDTKTFAIHTPRDKRCENVIKWGGFDCQPNAEANAEFIAAFNPKVALALLDENLQLQREKDAIEAVALALRDDMRNAREQLEAAERSMAEQSAIVAAAEKLVRCKGRYHSELNYRALAKLFGVITPDLPPLVHENVHYAEAVEVEISALRQRIQELEARVIVLPQRLSPEGYHIDEAYMVDDTEGEYLDRDAVIDAIRAAGIKVKG
;
A
#
# COMPACT_ATOMS: atom_id res chain seq x y z
N MET A 1 -8.74 -29.29 -22.62
CA MET A 1 -9.90 -30.13 -22.26
C MET A 1 -11.16 -29.38 -22.67
N ASN A 2 -12.10 -30.04 -23.35
CA ASN A 2 -13.36 -29.40 -23.77
C ASN A 2 -14.37 -29.41 -22.60
N LYS A 3 -14.54 -28.25 -21.94
CA LYS A 3 -15.45 -28.11 -20.77
C LYS A 3 -16.91 -28.38 -21.13
N GLN A 4 -17.31 -28.11 -22.38
CA GLN A 4 -18.67 -28.35 -22.85
C GLN A 4 -18.95 -29.85 -22.97
N ALA A 5 -18.01 -30.59 -23.56
CA ALA A 5 -18.10 -32.05 -23.65
C ALA A 5 -18.16 -32.71 -22.26
N LEU A 6 -17.42 -32.18 -21.28
CA LEU A 6 -17.49 -32.66 -19.89
C LEU A 6 -18.83 -32.34 -19.22
N ARG A 7 -19.37 -31.14 -19.44
CA ARG A 7 -20.71 -30.75 -18.95
C ARG A 7 -21.78 -31.69 -19.50
N GLU A 8 -21.79 -31.92 -20.80
CA GLU A 8 -22.75 -32.82 -21.45
C GLU A 8 -22.65 -34.26 -20.92
N ALA A 9 -21.43 -34.75 -20.69
CA ALA A 9 -21.21 -36.06 -20.10
C ALA A 9 -21.77 -36.13 -18.66
N ALA A 10 -21.52 -35.10 -17.85
CA ALA A 10 -22.03 -35.04 -16.48
C ALA A 10 -23.57 -34.89 -16.42
N GLU A 11 -24.18 -34.14 -17.34
CA GLU A 11 -25.64 -33.98 -17.41
C GLU A 11 -26.37 -35.28 -17.79
N LYS A 12 -25.76 -36.08 -18.66
CA LYS A 12 -26.28 -37.40 -19.10
C LYS A 12 -26.09 -38.49 -18.05
N ALA A 13 -25.13 -38.33 -17.15
CA ALA A 13 -24.84 -39.32 -16.11
C ALA A 13 -25.91 -39.34 -15.01
N THR A 14 -25.97 -40.44 -14.25
CA THR A 14 -26.94 -40.61 -13.16
C THR A 14 -26.71 -39.54 -12.08
N LYS A 15 -27.73 -38.70 -11.86
CA LYS A 15 -27.69 -37.60 -10.90
C LYS A 15 -27.82 -38.10 -9.46
N GLY A 16 -27.20 -37.38 -8.54
CA GLY A 16 -27.29 -37.65 -7.09
C GLY A 16 -25.96 -38.10 -6.48
N PRO A 17 -25.91 -38.32 -5.15
CA PRO A 17 -24.72 -38.83 -4.49
C PRO A 17 -24.42 -40.24 -4.99
N TRP A 18 -23.14 -40.50 -5.22
CA TRP A 18 -22.61 -41.82 -5.54
C TRP A 18 -21.91 -42.36 -4.30
N SER A 19 -21.96 -43.68 -4.08
CA SER A 19 -21.35 -44.34 -2.91
C SER A 19 -20.51 -45.53 -3.34
N LEU A 20 -19.43 -45.76 -2.60
CA LEU A 20 -18.60 -46.94 -2.75
C LEU A 20 -19.32 -48.15 -2.17
N PHE A 21 -19.29 -49.23 -2.93
CA PHE A 21 -19.51 -50.59 -2.45
C PHE A 21 -18.18 -51.34 -2.51
N SER A 22 -17.74 -51.87 -1.37
CA SER A 22 -16.56 -52.71 -1.25
C SER A 22 -16.92 -54.08 -0.68
N ASP A 23 -16.43 -55.13 -1.34
CA ASP A 23 -16.48 -56.51 -0.87
C ASP A 23 -15.06 -57.10 -0.92
N ILE A 24 -14.51 -57.31 0.28
CA ILE A 24 -13.14 -57.75 0.50
C ILE A 24 -12.96 -59.21 0.05
N ASP A 25 -13.98 -60.05 0.23
CA ASP A 25 -13.91 -61.49 -0.06
C ASP A 25 -13.87 -61.74 -1.57
N THR A 26 -14.63 -60.95 -2.34
CA THR A 26 -14.65 -61.05 -3.81
C THR A 26 -13.70 -60.09 -4.52
N LYS A 27 -12.98 -59.25 -3.76
CA LYS A 27 -12.16 -58.13 -4.27
C LYS A 27 -12.93 -57.27 -5.28
N THR A 28 -14.16 -56.93 -4.92
CA THR A 28 -15.08 -56.18 -5.77
C THR A 28 -15.26 -54.78 -5.21
N PHE A 29 -14.91 -53.79 -6.02
CA PHE A 29 -15.09 -52.37 -5.73
C PHE A 29 -15.97 -51.76 -6.82
N ALA A 30 -17.08 -51.15 -6.44
CA ALA A 30 -18.06 -50.60 -7.38
C ALA A 30 -18.73 -49.34 -6.84
N ILE A 31 -19.38 -48.60 -7.73
CA ILE A 31 -20.05 -47.33 -7.42
C ILE A 31 -21.54 -47.52 -7.67
N HIS A 32 -22.35 -47.13 -6.69
CA HIS A 32 -23.80 -47.24 -6.77
C HIS A 32 -24.49 -45.97 -6.26
N THR A 33 -25.80 -45.87 -6.48
CA THR A 33 -26.60 -44.83 -5.82
C THR A 33 -27.14 -45.36 -4.47
N PRO A 34 -27.26 -44.52 -3.42
CA PRO A 34 -27.62 -44.98 -2.07
C PRO A 34 -28.95 -45.72 -1.92
N ARG A 35 -29.87 -45.57 -2.89
CA ARG A 35 -31.19 -46.22 -2.86
C ARG A 35 -31.20 -47.58 -3.55
N ASP A 36 -30.11 -47.94 -4.22
CA ASP A 36 -30.04 -49.19 -4.97
C ASP A 36 -29.45 -50.30 -4.09
N LYS A 37 -30.24 -51.35 -3.83
CA LYS A 37 -29.90 -52.44 -2.88
C LYS A 37 -29.14 -53.62 -3.50
N ARG A 38 -28.76 -53.50 -4.78
CA ARG A 38 -27.79 -54.32 -5.52
C ARG A 38 -28.04 -54.00 -7.00
N CYS A 39 -27.23 -53.14 -7.60
CA CYS A 39 -27.22 -53.05 -9.06
C CYS A 39 -26.63 -54.36 -9.59
N GLU A 40 -27.39 -55.11 -10.38
CA GLU A 40 -26.93 -56.36 -11.02
C GLU A 40 -25.73 -56.15 -11.96
N ASN A 41 -25.43 -54.89 -12.31
CA ASN A 41 -24.28 -54.48 -13.10
C ASN A 41 -23.25 -53.74 -12.24
N VAL A 42 -22.59 -54.47 -11.35
CA VAL A 42 -21.34 -54.04 -10.73
C VAL A 42 -20.30 -53.91 -11.85
N ILE A 43 -19.90 -52.68 -12.20
CA ILE A 43 -18.73 -52.50 -13.07
C ILE A 43 -17.52 -52.95 -12.26
N LYS A 44 -17.13 -54.23 -12.38
CA LYS A 44 -15.87 -54.77 -11.86
C LYS A 44 -14.73 -54.20 -12.71
N TRP A 45 -14.36 -52.95 -12.48
CA TRP A 45 -13.24 -52.34 -13.15
C TRP A 45 -12.00 -52.51 -12.27
N GLY A 46 -11.15 -53.47 -12.62
CA GLY A 46 -9.87 -53.70 -11.93
C GLY A 46 -8.83 -52.60 -12.16
N GLY A 47 -9.22 -51.44 -12.70
CA GLY A 47 -8.31 -50.42 -13.19
C GLY A 47 -7.46 -50.90 -14.38
N PHE A 48 -6.45 -50.10 -14.74
CA PHE A 48 -5.36 -50.51 -15.64
C PHE A 48 -4.28 -51.32 -14.92
N ASP A 49 -4.34 -51.43 -13.59
CA ASP A 49 -3.31 -51.93 -12.69
C ASP A 49 -3.65 -53.29 -12.03
N CYS A 50 -4.72 -53.96 -12.46
CA CYS A 50 -5.10 -55.30 -12.01
C CYS A 50 -5.47 -55.40 -10.51
N GLN A 51 -6.17 -54.39 -9.97
CA GLN A 51 -6.82 -54.30 -8.65
C GLN A 51 -6.15 -53.56 -7.47
N PRO A 52 -4.83 -53.31 -7.38
CA PRO A 52 -4.23 -52.69 -6.19
C PRO A 52 -4.87 -51.36 -5.78
N ASN A 53 -5.25 -50.50 -6.73
CA ASN A 53 -5.87 -49.20 -6.45
C ASN A 53 -7.39 -49.16 -6.75
N ALA A 54 -8.03 -50.30 -6.94
CA ALA A 54 -9.44 -50.33 -7.36
C ALA A 54 -10.39 -49.66 -6.34
N GLU A 55 -10.12 -49.82 -5.05
CA GLU A 55 -10.87 -49.15 -3.98
C GLU A 55 -10.72 -47.62 -4.05
N ALA A 56 -9.49 -47.11 -4.06
CA ALA A 56 -9.20 -45.69 -4.13
C ALA A 56 -9.76 -45.02 -5.40
N ASN A 57 -9.71 -45.72 -6.54
CA ASN A 57 -10.29 -45.22 -7.80
C ASN A 57 -11.81 -45.11 -7.71
N ALA A 58 -12.47 -46.12 -7.12
CA ALA A 58 -13.92 -46.12 -6.94
C ALA A 58 -14.35 -45.03 -5.94
N GLU A 59 -13.61 -44.82 -4.85
CA GLU A 59 -13.82 -43.70 -3.93
C GLU A 59 -13.69 -42.35 -4.63
N PHE A 60 -12.62 -42.16 -5.41
CA PHE A 60 -12.40 -40.92 -6.15
C PHE A 60 -13.56 -40.62 -7.10
N ILE A 61 -14.02 -41.59 -7.88
CA ILE A 61 -15.12 -41.40 -8.84
C ILE A 61 -16.46 -41.19 -8.10
N ALA A 62 -16.69 -41.87 -6.97
CA ALA A 62 -17.88 -41.66 -6.15
C ALA A 62 -17.92 -40.24 -5.54
N ALA A 63 -16.77 -39.75 -5.09
CA ALA A 63 -16.59 -38.38 -4.62
C ALA A 63 -16.74 -37.37 -5.77
N PHE A 64 -16.11 -37.61 -6.92
CA PHE A 64 -16.22 -36.82 -8.15
C PHE A 64 -17.42 -37.22 -9.01
N ASN A 65 -18.59 -37.34 -8.38
CA ASN A 65 -19.82 -37.65 -9.07
C ASN A 65 -20.27 -36.49 -9.99
N PRO A 66 -21.25 -36.70 -10.89
CA PRO A 66 -21.69 -35.69 -11.84
C PRO A 66 -22.17 -34.38 -11.20
N LYS A 67 -22.73 -34.43 -9.98
CA LYS A 67 -23.15 -33.24 -9.24
C LYS A 67 -21.93 -32.36 -8.90
N VAL A 68 -20.85 -32.98 -8.41
CA VAL A 68 -19.60 -32.27 -8.08
C VAL A 68 -18.94 -31.73 -9.35
N ALA A 69 -18.88 -32.52 -10.42
CA ALA A 69 -18.32 -32.07 -11.70
C ALA A 69 -19.06 -30.84 -12.26
N LEU A 70 -20.39 -30.84 -12.23
CA LEU A 70 -21.21 -29.69 -12.66
C LEU A 70 -20.98 -28.46 -11.78
N ALA A 71 -20.96 -28.63 -10.45
CA ALA A 71 -20.70 -27.53 -9.53
C ALA A 71 -19.33 -26.88 -9.76
N LEU A 72 -18.28 -27.68 -9.97
CA LEU A 72 -16.95 -27.17 -10.30
C LEU A 72 -16.90 -26.48 -11.67
N LEU A 73 -17.67 -26.96 -12.65
CA LEU A 73 -17.78 -26.31 -13.95
C LEU A 73 -18.56 -24.98 -13.88
N ASP A 74 -19.57 -24.88 -13.01
CA ASP A 74 -20.28 -23.63 -12.71
C ASP A 74 -19.36 -22.63 -12.02
N GLU A 75 -18.64 -23.05 -10.98
CA GLU A 75 -17.65 -22.23 -10.27
C GLU A 75 -16.55 -21.74 -11.23
N ASN A 76 -16.03 -22.62 -12.08
CA ASN A 76 -15.01 -22.22 -13.04
C ASN A 76 -15.52 -21.21 -14.06
N LEU A 77 -16.78 -21.33 -14.50
CA LEU A 77 -17.41 -20.35 -15.38
C LEU A 77 -17.60 -19.01 -14.67
N GLN A 78 -18.00 -19.03 -13.41
CA GLN A 78 -18.13 -17.83 -12.58
C GLN A 78 -16.77 -17.13 -12.40
N LEU A 79 -15.72 -17.87 -12.06
CA LEU A 79 -14.36 -17.35 -11.94
C LEU A 79 -13.84 -16.74 -13.26
N GLN A 80 -14.18 -17.34 -14.41
CA GLN A 80 -13.83 -16.76 -15.71
C GLN A 80 -14.52 -15.40 -15.92
N ARG A 81 -15.81 -15.30 -15.61
CA ARG A 81 -16.55 -14.02 -15.72
C ARG A 81 -16.00 -12.94 -14.79
N GLU A 82 -15.67 -13.32 -13.55
CA GLU A 82 -15.08 -12.39 -12.58
C GLU A 82 -13.69 -11.92 -13.02
N LYS A 83 -12.86 -12.83 -13.54
CA LYS A 83 -11.58 -12.47 -14.13
C LYS A 83 -11.74 -11.47 -15.26
N ASP A 84 -12.64 -11.74 -16.20
CA ASP A 84 -12.87 -10.86 -17.36
C ASP A 84 -13.40 -9.48 -16.91
N ALA A 85 -14.26 -9.44 -15.89
CA ALA A 85 -14.76 -8.19 -15.31
C ALA A 85 -13.65 -7.39 -14.61
N ILE A 86 -12.78 -8.05 -13.84
CA ILE A 86 -11.63 -7.42 -13.19
C ILE A 86 -10.66 -6.88 -14.25
N GLU A 87 -10.41 -7.62 -15.32
CA GLU A 87 -9.55 -7.19 -16.42
C GLU A 87 -10.11 -5.94 -17.11
N ALA A 88 -11.43 -5.90 -17.37
CA ALA A 88 -12.09 -4.73 -17.93
C ALA A 88 -11.97 -3.49 -17.02
N VAL A 89 -12.17 -3.66 -15.70
CA VAL A 89 -12.01 -2.57 -14.73
C VAL A 89 -10.56 -2.09 -14.66
N ALA A 90 -9.59 -3.01 -14.69
CA ALA A 90 -8.16 -2.66 -14.67
C ALA A 90 -7.75 -1.86 -15.92
N LEU A 91 -8.29 -2.20 -17.09
CA LEU A 91 -8.08 -1.45 -18.31
C LEU A 91 -8.66 -0.03 -18.22
N ALA A 92 -9.91 0.10 -17.76
CA ALA A 92 -10.54 1.41 -17.58
C ALA A 92 -9.75 2.29 -16.60
N LEU A 93 -9.34 1.73 -15.45
CA LEU A 93 -8.56 2.46 -14.45
C LEU A 93 -7.19 2.90 -15.02
N ARG A 94 -6.56 2.09 -15.85
CA ARG A 94 -5.28 2.45 -16.49
C ARG A 94 -5.46 3.65 -17.43
N ASP A 95 -6.56 3.69 -18.17
CA ASP A 95 -6.85 4.78 -19.10
C ASP A 95 -7.25 6.06 -18.34
N ASP A 96 -8.03 5.95 -17.25
CA ASP A 96 -8.33 7.07 -16.35
C ASP A 96 -7.07 7.64 -15.71
N MET A 97 -6.15 6.79 -15.25
CA MET A 97 -4.87 7.20 -14.68
C MET A 97 -3.97 7.90 -15.71
N ARG A 98 -4.03 7.49 -16.98
CA ARG A 98 -3.34 8.19 -18.07
C ARG A 98 -3.94 9.58 -18.30
N ASN A 99 -5.25 9.67 -18.41
CA ASN A 99 -5.95 10.93 -18.62
C ASN A 99 -5.70 11.91 -17.45
N ALA A 100 -5.72 11.41 -16.21
CA ALA A 100 -5.42 12.22 -15.03
C ALA A 100 -3.99 12.78 -15.04
N ARG A 101 -3.01 12.00 -15.51
CA ARG A 101 -1.62 12.48 -15.68
C ARG A 101 -1.51 13.55 -16.75
N GLU A 102 -2.18 13.36 -17.89
CA GLU A 102 -2.19 14.37 -18.96
C GLU A 102 -2.83 15.68 -18.50
N GLN A 103 -3.94 15.60 -17.74
CA GLN A 103 -4.58 16.77 -17.14
C GLN A 103 -3.67 17.46 -16.11
N LEU A 104 -2.96 16.67 -15.29
CA LEU A 104 -2.02 17.20 -14.32
C LEU A 104 -0.88 17.95 -15.02
N GLU A 105 -0.26 17.35 -16.05
CA GLU A 105 0.79 18.02 -16.84
C GLU A 105 0.27 19.30 -17.50
N ALA A 106 -0.96 19.30 -18.03
CA ALA A 106 -1.56 20.49 -18.62
C ALA A 106 -1.82 21.59 -17.57
N ALA A 107 -2.30 21.21 -16.38
CA ALA A 107 -2.51 22.14 -15.27
C ALA A 107 -1.20 22.73 -14.77
N GLU A 108 -0.15 21.91 -14.61
CA GLU A 108 1.20 22.36 -14.22
C GLU A 108 1.77 23.37 -15.22
N ARG A 109 1.60 23.12 -16.53
CA ARG A 109 2.00 24.09 -17.58
C ARG A 109 1.24 25.40 -17.44
N SER A 110 -0.08 25.34 -17.26
CA SER A 110 -0.90 26.56 -17.08
C SER A 110 -0.50 27.34 -15.82
N MET A 111 -0.21 26.66 -14.71
CA MET A 111 0.27 27.30 -13.49
C MET A 111 1.64 27.97 -13.69
N ALA A 112 2.56 27.32 -14.41
CA ALA A 112 3.86 27.89 -14.73
C ALA A 112 3.72 29.17 -15.59
N GLU A 113 2.85 29.14 -16.61
CA GLU A 113 2.53 30.30 -17.44
C GLU A 113 1.92 31.45 -16.61
N GLN A 114 0.94 31.15 -15.76
CA GLN A 114 0.33 32.13 -14.87
C GLN A 114 1.35 32.73 -13.90
N SER A 115 2.22 31.90 -13.31
CA SER A 115 3.30 32.36 -12.43
C SER A 115 4.24 33.34 -13.15
N ALA A 116 4.58 33.05 -14.41
CA ALA A 116 5.41 33.95 -15.22
C ALA A 116 4.69 35.29 -15.52
N ILE A 117 3.39 35.24 -15.83
CA ILE A 117 2.57 36.44 -16.07
C ILE A 117 2.48 37.31 -14.81
N VAL A 118 2.22 36.69 -13.65
CA VAL A 118 2.17 37.41 -12.36
C VAL A 118 3.51 38.08 -12.06
N ALA A 119 4.62 37.36 -12.21
CA ALA A 119 5.96 37.91 -12.00
C ALA A 119 6.26 39.09 -12.96
N ALA A 120 5.83 39.02 -14.22
CA ALA A 120 5.95 40.13 -15.17
C ALA A 120 5.05 41.32 -14.80
N ALA A 121 3.80 41.06 -14.41
CA ALA A 121 2.86 42.09 -13.98
C ALA A 121 3.36 42.84 -12.73
N GLU A 122 3.90 42.12 -11.75
CA GLU A 122 4.52 42.74 -10.57
C GLU A 122 5.70 43.66 -10.93
N LYS A 123 6.54 43.26 -11.88
CA LYS A 123 7.63 44.11 -12.39
C LYS A 123 7.07 45.36 -13.06
N LEU A 124 6.03 45.23 -13.88
CA LEU A 124 5.39 46.36 -14.56
C LEU A 124 4.74 47.34 -13.58
N VAL A 125 4.00 46.84 -12.58
CA VAL A 125 3.38 47.68 -11.54
C VAL A 125 4.46 48.44 -10.77
N ARG A 126 5.57 47.79 -10.42
CA ARG A 126 6.71 48.44 -9.76
C ARG A 126 7.34 49.53 -10.61
N CYS A 127 7.59 49.28 -11.90
CA CYS A 127 8.14 50.27 -12.81
C CYS A 127 7.17 51.47 -13.01
N LYS A 128 5.87 51.21 -13.20
CA LYS A 128 4.87 52.26 -13.40
C LYS A 128 4.66 53.12 -12.14
N GLY A 129 4.67 52.50 -10.95
CA GLY A 129 4.59 53.21 -9.68
C GLY A 129 5.77 54.17 -9.49
N ARG A 130 6.99 53.69 -9.74
CA ARG A 130 8.20 54.54 -9.70
C ARG A 130 8.17 55.67 -10.74
N TYR A 131 7.78 55.39 -11.98
CA TYR A 131 7.67 56.40 -13.03
C TYR A 131 6.77 57.58 -12.61
N HIS A 132 5.60 57.30 -12.02
CA HIS A 132 4.70 58.36 -11.56
C HIS A 132 5.28 59.12 -10.37
N SER A 133 5.91 58.44 -9.40
CA SER A 133 6.55 59.12 -8.28
C SER A 133 7.72 60.00 -8.72
N GLU A 134 8.53 59.52 -9.65
CA GLU A 134 9.70 60.25 -10.14
C GLU A 134 9.27 61.47 -10.98
N LEU A 135 8.24 61.31 -11.83
CA LEU A 135 7.62 62.43 -12.55
C LEU A 135 7.10 63.49 -11.57
N ASN A 136 6.41 63.07 -10.50
CA ASN A 136 5.92 63.97 -9.46
C ASN A 136 7.05 64.69 -8.71
N TYR A 137 8.13 63.99 -8.35
CA TYR A 137 9.30 64.59 -7.71
C TYR A 137 10.01 65.59 -8.61
N ARG A 138 10.20 65.28 -9.90
CA ARG A 138 10.78 66.21 -10.88
C ARG A 138 9.91 67.45 -11.07
N ALA A 139 8.58 67.29 -11.11
CA ALA A 139 7.64 68.39 -11.20
C ALA A 139 7.71 69.31 -9.97
N LEU A 140 7.75 68.74 -8.75
CA LEU A 140 7.93 69.49 -7.51
C LEU A 140 9.27 70.21 -7.45
N ALA A 141 10.37 69.51 -7.75
CA ALA A 141 11.71 70.11 -7.73
C ALA A 141 11.84 71.28 -8.71
N LYS A 142 11.22 71.18 -9.90
CA LYS A 142 11.13 72.30 -10.84
C LYS A 142 10.32 73.47 -10.28
N LEU A 143 9.22 73.20 -9.58
CA LEU A 143 8.38 74.22 -8.96
C LEU A 143 9.11 74.99 -7.84
N PHE A 144 9.98 74.29 -7.11
CA PHE A 144 10.79 74.86 -6.01
C PHE A 144 12.22 75.25 -6.41
N GLY A 145 12.58 75.13 -7.69
CA GLY A 145 13.90 75.53 -8.21
C GLY A 145 15.09 74.68 -7.71
N VAL A 146 14.83 73.45 -7.26
CA VAL A 146 15.85 72.55 -6.70
C VAL A 146 16.38 71.60 -7.79
N ILE A 147 17.70 71.38 -7.83
CA ILE A 147 18.34 70.46 -8.78
C ILE A 147 18.04 69.01 -8.36
N THR A 148 17.45 68.21 -9.24
CA THR A 148 17.23 66.78 -9.01
C THR A 148 18.47 65.97 -9.40
N PRO A 149 19.10 65.22 -8.47
CA PRO A 149 20.14 64.26 -8.82
C PRO A 149 19.58 63.09 -9.64
N ASP A 150 20.44 62.44 -10.43
CA ASP A 150 20.05 61.31 -11.28
C ASP A 150 19.83 60.05 -10.43
N LEU A 151 18.73 59.33 -10.67
CA LEU A 151 18.37 58.17 -9.86
C LEU A 151 19.21 56.94 -10.25
N PRO A 152 19.78 56.19 -9.30
CA PRO A 152 20.55 54.99 -9.61
C PRO A 152 19.66 53.88 -10.23
N PRO A 153 20.24 53.03 -11.10
CA PRO A 153 19.52 51.93 -11.73
C PRO A 153 19.09 50.85 -10.74
N LEU A 154 18.05 50.11 -11.10
CA LEU A 154 17.43 49.10 -10.25
C LEU A 154 18.30 47.84 -10.08
N VAL A 155 19.14 47.83 -9.05
CA VAL A 155 19.85 46.63 -8.62
C VAL A 155 19.07 45.97 -7.47
N HIS A 156 18.19 45.03 -7.83
CA HIS A 156 17.76 43.88 -7.00
C HIS A 156 17.44 44.12 -5.50
N GLU A 157 16.55 45.05 -5.17
CA GLU A 157 16.09 45.27 -3.78
C GLU A 157 15.20 44.13 -3.20
N ASN A 158 14.82 43.13 -3.99
CA ASN A 158 14.00 41.99 -3.53
C ASN A 158 14.80 40.85 -2.89
N VAL A 159 16.14 40.91 -2.90
CA VAL A 159 16.96 39.84 -2.34
C VAL A 159 16.88 39.84 -0.81
N HIS A 160 16.56 40.98 -0.17
CA HIS A 160 16.54 41.06 1.30
C HIS A 160 15.43 40.24 1.99
N TYR A 161 14.27 40.02 1.35
CA TYR A 161 13.26 39.11 1.90
C TYR A 161 13.57 37.64 1.59
N ALA A 162 14.20 37.35 0.45
CA ALA A 162 14.62 35.99 0.10
C ALA A 162 15.78 35.53 1.00
N GLU A 163 16.80 36.37 1.21
CA GLU A 163 17.94 36.08 2.09
C GLU A 163 17.53 35.85 3.54
N ALA A 164 16.62 36.66 4.09
CA ALA A 164 16.15 36.48 5.46
C ALA A 164 15.41 35.14 5.65
N VAL A 165 14.54 34.78 4.69
CA VAL A 165 13.80 33.51 4.72
C VAL A 165 14.71 32.31 4.46
N GLU A 166 15.70 32.43 3.57
CA GLU A 166 16.69 31.37 3.30
C GLU A 166 17.61 31.12 4.50
N VAL A 167 18.04 32.18 5.20
CA VAL A 167 18.79 32.07 6.46
C VAL A 167 17.94 31.40 7.54
N GLU A 168 16.65 31.73 7.66
CA GLU A 168 15.77 31.10 8.64
C GLU A 168 15.50 29.62 8.29
N ILE A 169 15.26 29.29 7.03
CA ILE A 169 15.08 27.91 6.56
C ILE A 169 16.36 27.08 6.80
N SER A 170 17.55 27.63 6.53
CA SER A 170 18.81 26.92 6.77
C SER A 170 19.06 26.68 8.26
N ALA A 171 18.78 27.67 9.12
CA ALA A 171 18.88 27.53 10.57
C ALA A 171 17.91 26.46 11.11
N LEU A 172 16.67 26.43 10.62
CA LEU A 172 15.69 25.39 10.99
C LEU A 172 16.11 24.00 10.52
N ARG A 173 16.64 23.86 9.30
CA ARG A 173 17.17 22.59 8.79
C ARG A 173 18.33 22.07 9.62
N GLN A 174 19.27 22.94 10.00
CA GLN A 174 20.36 22.58 10.90
C GLN A 174 19.84 22.12 12.26
N ARG A 175 18.83 22.82 12.81
CA ARG A 175 18.22 22.42 14.08
C ARG A 175 17.50 21.06 13.99
N ILE A 176 16.82 20.76 12.89
CA ILE A 176 16.21 19.46 12.65
C ILE A 176 17.27 18.38 12.60
N GLN A 177 18.36 18.59 11.86
CA GLN A 177 19.47 17.63 11.77
C GLN A 177 20.13 17.38 13.14
N GLU A 178 20.33 18.43 13.94
CA GLU A 178 20.81 18.29 15.32
C GLU A 178 19.85 17.49 16.21
N LEU A 179 18.54 17.63 16.02
CA LEU A 179 17.53 16.90 16.78
C LEU A 179 17.44 15.43 16.35
N GLU A 180 17.51 15.17 15.04
CA GLU A 180 17.50 13.83 14.44
C GLU A 180 18.77 13.02 14.78
N ALA A 181 19.91 13.69 14.96
CA ALA A 181 21.16 13.05 15.38
C ALA A 181 21.21 12.68 16.88
N ARG A 182 20.22 13.08 17.70
CA ARG A 182 20.22 12.76 19.13
C ARG A 182 19.93 11.29 19.35
N VAL A 183 20.83 10.61 20.04
CA VAL A 183 20.68 9.23 20.46
C VAL A 183 20.56 9.19 21.97
N ILE A 184 19.55 8.47 22.49
CA ILE A 184 19.41 8.20 23.92
C ILE A 184 20.16 6.92 24.21
N VAL A 185 21.14 6.99 25.10
CA VAL A 185 21.83 5.80 25.63
C VAL A 185 20.97 5.26 26.77
N LEU A 186 20.47 4.04 26.61
CA LEU A 186 19.71 3.37 27.66
C LEU A 186 20.63 2.96 28.83
N PRO A 187 20.13 2.98 30.07
CA PRO A 187 20.89 2.57 31.24
C PRO A 187 21.19 1.06 31.24
N GLN A 188 21.96 0.61 32.23
CA GLN A 188 22.31 -0.80 32.42
C GLN A 188 21.07 -1.69 32.43
N ARG A 189 21.13 -2.79 31.67
CA ARG A 189 20.07 -3.80 31.62
C ARG A 189 20.11 -4.70 32.84
N LEU A 190 18.94 -5.15 33.26
CA LEU A 190 18.72 -5.89 34.48
C LEU A 190 17.97 -7.19 34.21
N SER A 191 18.30 -8.23 34.97
CA SER A 191 17.64 -9.54 34.96
C SER A 191 17.27 -9.95 36.39
N PRO A 192 16.15 -10.64 36.63
CA PRO A 192 15.78 -11.11 37.96
C PRO A 192 16.69 -12.26 38.42
N GLU A 193 17.41 -12.07 39.53
CA GLU A 193 18.24 -13.12 40.13
C GLU A 193 17.49 -13.85 41.24
N GLY A 194 16.92 -15.01 40.88
CA GLY A 194 16.31 -15.95 41.81
C GLY A 194 15.00 -15.47 42.47
N TYR A 195 14.35 -16.40 43.17
CA TYR A 195 13.16 -16.14 43.99
C TYR A 195 13.50 -16.45 45.44
N HIS A 196 13.74 -15.42 46.25
CA HIS A 196 13.73 -15.59 47.69
C HIS A 196 12.70 -14.61 48.27
N ILE A 197 11.65 -15.19 48.86
CA ILE A 197 10.56 -14.52 49.58
C ILE A 197 9.89 -13.38 48.79
N ASP A 198 8.96 -13.77 47.90
CA ASP A 198 7.96 -12.92 47.22
C ASP A 198 8.45 -11.72 46.39
N GLU A 199 9.75 -11.44 46.31
CA GLU A 199 10.33 -10.37 45.48
C GLU A 199 11.58 -10.86 44.74
N ALA A 200 11.61 -10.64 43.42
CA ALA A 200 12.81 -10.87 42.62
C ALA A 200 13.72 -9.64 42.73
N TYR A 201 14.98 -9.84 43.11
CA TYR A 201 15.97 -8.77 43.08
C TYR A 201 16.58 -8.67 41.68
N MET A 202 16.69 -7.44 41.17
CA MET A 202 17.22 -7.16 39.84
C MET A 202 18.73 -7.00 39.90
N VAL A 203 19.46 -7.72 39.04
CA VAL A 203 20.92 -7.61 38.93
C VAL A 203 21.34 -7.20 37.53
N ASP A 204 22.53 -6.63 37.44
CA ASP A 204 23.13 -6.21 36.18
C ASP A 204 23.32 -7.41 35.24
N ASP A 205 22.71 -7.33 34.08
CA ASP A 205 22.85 -8.31 33.02
C ASP A 205 22.90 -7.58 31.68
N THR A 206 23.97 -7.75 30.91
CA THR A 206 24.11 -7.13 29.59
C THR A 206 23.03 -7.56 28.60
N GLU A 207 22.43 -8.73 28.80
CA GLU A 207 21.31 -9.26 28.01
C GLU A 207 19.97 -9.18 28.76
N GLY A 208 19.92 -8.52 29.92
CA GLY A 208 18.72 -8.39 30.74
C GLY A 208 17.53 -7.76 30.03
N GLU A 209 16.33 -8.18 30.40
CA GLU A 209 15.07 -7.74 29.78
C GLU A 209 14.49 -6.46 30.40
N TYR A 210 14.98 -6.05 31.56
CA TYR A 210 14.42 -4.95 32.34
C TYR A 210 15.37 -3.76 32.42
N LEU A 211 14.80 -2.57 32.61
CA LEU A 211 15.51 -1.33 32.87
C LEU A 211 14.92 -0.67 34.11
N ASP A 212 15.76 -0.03 34.91
CA ASP A 212 15.27 0.80 36.00
C ASP A 212 14.51 2.02 35.44
N ARG A 213 13.28 2.20 35.92
CA ARG A 213 12.37 3.24 35.41
C ARG A 213 12.95 4.64 35.61
N ASP A 214 13.49 4.92 36.79
CA ASP A 214 13.94 6.26 37.14
C ASP A 214 15.24 6.58 36.39
N ALA A 215 16.13 5.60 36.21
CA ALA A 215 17.31 5.71 35.36
C ALA A 215 16.97 5.97 33.89
N VAL A 216 15.91 5.34 33.35
CA VAL A 216 15.43 5.62 31.97
C VAL A 216 14.89 7.04 31.87
N ILE A 217 14.10 7.49 32.84
CA ILE A 217 13.57 8.86 32.87
C ILE A 217 14.73 9.87 32.90
N ASP A 218 15.76 9.61 33.70
CA ASP A 218 16.93 10.47 33.81
C ASP A 218 17.76 10.47 32.52
N ALA A 219 17.92 9.33 31.85
CA ALA A 219 18.57 9.25 30.54
C ALA A 219 17.82 10.08 29.47
N ILE A 220 16.48 10.03 29.46
CA ILE A 220 15.66 10.82 28.52
C ILE A 220 15.77 12.33 28.84
N ARG A 221 15.76 12.70 30.13
CA ARG A 221 15.94 14.09 30.55
C ARG A 221 17.34 14.60 30.23
N ALA A 222 18.38 13.79 30.40
CA ALA A 222 19.75 14.11 30.02
C ALA A 222 19.89 14.36 28.50
N ALA A 223 19.09 13.68 27.67
CA ALA A 223 18.97 13.95 26.23
C ALA A 223 18.18 15.24 25.91
N GLY A 224 17.72 15.97 26.92
CA GLY A 224 16.99 17.24 26.79
C GLY A 224 15.52 17.06 26.39
N ILE A 225 14.95 15.88 26.61
CA ILE A 225 13.56 15.54 26.28
C ILE A 225 12.70 15.64 27.56
N LYS A 226 11.59 16.37 27.48
CA LYS A 226 10.65 16.49 28.60
C LYS A 226 9.79 15.24 28.70
N VAL A 227 9.82 14.59 29.86
CA VAL A 227 8.95 13.45 30.20
C VAL A 227 7.83 13.93 31.14
N LYS A 228 6.58 13.63 30.81
CA LYS A 228 5.43 13.81 31.72
C LYS A 228 5.08 12.45 32.33
N GLY A 229 4.92 12.40 33.65
CA GLY A 229 4.46 11.23 34.40
C GLY A 229 2.94 11.15 34.48
#